data_AF-A0A4Q2UYL1-F1
#
_entry.id   AF-A0A4Q2UYL1-F1
#
_cell.length_a   1.000
_cell.length_b   1.000
_cell.length_c   1.000
_cell.angle_alpha   90.00
_cell.angle_beta   90.00
_cell.angle_gamma   90.00
#
_symmetry.space_group_name_H-M   'P 1'
#
loop_
_entity.id
_entity.type
_entity.pdbx_description
1 polymer ?
#
loop_
_entity_poly.entity_id
_entity_poly.type
_entity_poly.pdbx_seq_one_letter_code
_entity_poly.pdbx_strand_id
1 'polypeptide(L)'
;REIFITEQMDMHLVWTTGRVFVKPIPRFLLEPWFWTKHLSCGQGCDCSVGKTYSRDSIQECERQKLWKCALGFLFSYVALIRHESDFLLAKEKNLLPEEVTWPGWISFVEQLDTEHIYPDIDPRFYHGELRLDRLNKIYRLFQTPLHGYMAHWNQYATFFRDNFAWLGGTTVYIAVVLTAMQVGLATDALAHNDAFQSASYGFTVLSILGPLICAGLIVLAFCFIFIYNWVMTVTKKRERLRHIQRGESRILHFTAPQATSG
;
A
#
# COMPACT_ATOMS: atom_id res chain seq x y z
N ARG A 1 12.83 7.82 -11.91
CA ARG A 1 11.46 7.36 -11.58
C ARG A 1 10.54 8.57 -11.72
N GLU A 2 9.35 8.41 -12.26
CA GLU A 2 8.37 9.48 -12.38
C GLU A 2 7.73 9.76 -11.00
N ILE A 3 7.61 11.04 -10.64
CA ILE A 3 6.96 11.46 -9.39
C ILE A 3 5.47 11.63 -9.67
N PHE A 4 4.64 10.94 -8.90
CA PHE A 4 3.18 11.02 -8.99
C PHE A 4 2.63 11.66 -7.72
N ILE A 5 1.87 12.75 -7.87
CA ILE A 5 1.28 13.50 -6.76
C ILE A 5 0.10 12.69 -6.19
N THR A 6 0.06 12.51 -4.87
CA THR A 6 -1.05 11.85 -4.16
C THR A 6 -1.50 12.68 -2.97
N GLU A 7 -2.79 12.75 -2.69
CA GLU A 7 -3.27 13.40 -1.46
C GLU A 7 -3.31 12.45 -0.26
N GLN A 8 -3.13 11.16 -0.50
CA GLN A 8 -3.21 10.15 0.55
C GLN A 8 -1.90 10.11 1.34
N MET A 9 -1.97 10.45 2.63
CA MET A 9 -0.80 10.50 3.51
C MET A 9 -0.05 9.18 3.50
N ASP A 10 -0.79 8.09 3.53
CA ASP A 10 -0.39 6.70 3.69
C ASP A 10 0.44 6.20 2.47
N MET A 11 0.21 6.79 1.29
CA MET A 11 0.96 6.57 0.05
C MET A 11 2.23 7.43 -0.12
N HIS A 12 2.49 8.41 0.75
CA HIS A 12 3.72 9.21 0.67
C HIS A 12 4.97 8.31 0.80
N LEU A 13 5.92 8.47 -0.14
CA LEU A 13 7.14 7.65 -0.30
C LEU A 13 6.92 6.18 -0.65
N VAL A 14 5.71 5.83 -1.10
CA VAL A 14 5.46 4.49 -1.65
C VAL A 14 5.82 4.47 -3.13
N TRP A 15 6.55 3.45 -3.58
CA TRP A 15 6.96 3.33 -4.98
C TRP A 15 6.55 2.00 -5.63
N THR A 16 6.37 2.07 -6.94
CA THR A 16 6.00 0.97 -7.86
C THR A 16 6.95 0.96 -9.06
N THR A 17 6.76 0.03 -10.00
CA THR A 17 7.57 -0.04 -11.23
C THR A 17 7.55 1.29 -12.00
N GLY A 18 8.62 2.08 -11.86
CA GLY A 18 8.81 3.35 -12.57
C GLY A 18 8.24 4.60 -11.89
N ARG A 19 7.38 4.47 -10.87
CA ARG A 19 6.68 5.61 -10.24
C ARG A 19 6.86 5.66 -8.72
N VAL A 20 7.01 6.86 -8.17
CA VAL A 20 6.99 7.12 -6.72
C VAL A 20 5.83 8.06 -6.40
N PHE A 21 5.06 7.72 -5.37
CA PHE A 21 3.96 8.53 -4.89
C PHE A 21 4.48 9.49 -3.83
N VAL A 22 4.26 10.79 -4.04
CA VAL A 22 4.68 11.83 -3.10
C VAL A 22 3.50 12.76 -2.87
N LYS A 23 3.12 12.92 -1.60
CA LYS A 23 2.12 13.90 -1.20
C LYS A 23 2.74 15.28 -1.06
N PRO A 24 2.20 16.34 -1.72
CA PRO A 24 2.72 17.70 -1.64
C PRO A 24 2.57 18.26 -0.22
N ILE A 25 3.47 19.17 0.18
CA ILE A 25 3.39 19.79 1.51
C ILE A 25 2.19 20.73 1.54
N PRO A 26 1.19 20.49 2.41
CA PRO A 26 0.10 21.44 2.59
C PRO A 26 0.60 22.73 3.25
N ARG A 27 0.15 23.88 2.74
CA ARG A 27 0.54 25.22 3.21
C ARG A 27 0.37 25.39 4.73
N PHE A 28 -0.72 24.87 5.28
CA PHE A 28 -1.01 24.96 6.71
C PHE A 28 0.02 24.26 7.61
N LEU A 29 0.77 23.27 7.12
CA LEU A 29 1.84 22.64 7.91
C LEU A 29 3.08 23.51 8.03
N LEU A 30 3.26 24.51 7.17
CA LEU A 30 4.36 25.47 7.23
C LEU A 30 4.03 26.67 8.13
N GLU A 31 2.78 26.79 8.59
CA GLU A 31 2.30 27.92 9.36
C GLU A 31 2.31 27.60 10.88
N PRO A 32 3.11 28.30 11.71
CA PRO A 32 3.25 27.95 13.14
C PRO A 32 1.94 27.99 13.93
N TRP A 33 1.03 28.92 13.61
CA TRP A 33 -0.25 29.05 14.31
C TRP A 33 -1.14 27.80 14.17
N PHE A 34 -1.02 27.07 13.06
CA PHE A 34 -1.75 25.81 12.85
C PHE A 34 -1.31 24.76 13.86
N TRP A 35 0.00 24.64 14.09
CA TRP A 35 0.57 23.71 15.07
C TRP A 35 0.05 24.00 16.47
N THR A 36 0.13 25.26 16.90
CA THR A 36 -0.34 25.68 18.24
C THR A 36 -1.83 25.48 18.44
N LYS A 37 -2.64 25.71 17.39
CA LYS A 37 -4.10 25.68 17.51
C LYS A 37 -4.71 24.28 17.36
N HIS A 38 -4.16 23.47 16.45
CA HIS A 38 -4.77 22.22 16.01
C HIS A 38 -3.99 20.97 16.41
N LEU A 39 -2.66 21.07 16.55
CA LEU A 39 -1.80 19.91 16.84
C LEU A 39 -1.32 19.90 18.29
N SER A 40 -1.20 21.06 18.95
CA SER A 40 -0.88 21.14 20.37
C SER A 40 -2.02 20.59 21.23
N CYS A 41 -1.64 20.00 22.34
CA CYS A 41 -2.59 19.49 23.30
C CYS A 41 -3.44 20.60 23.92
N GLY A 42 -4.75 20.37 23.97
CA GLY A 42 -5.68 21.23 24.67
C GLY A 42 -5.64 21.02 26.18
N GLN A 43 -6.21 21.97 26.93
CA GLN A 43 -6.44 21.83 28.37
C GLN A 43 -7.31 20.59 28.63
N GLY A 44 -6.75 19.58 29.30
CA GLY A 44 -7.41 18.29 29.59
C GLY A 44 -6.78 17.06 28.92
N CYS A 45 -5.77 17.25 28.07
CA CYS A 45 -4.90 16.18 27.57
C CYS A 45 -3.67 16.04 28.50
N ASP A 46 -3.35 14.83 28.97
CA ASP A 46 -2.11 14.56 29.71
C ASP A 46 -1.00 14.11 28.73
N CYS A 47 -0.48 15.05 27.94
CA CYS A 47 0.65 14.82 27.02
C CYS A 47 2.01 15.10 27.66
N SER A 48 2.10 14.92 28.97
CA SER A 48 3.37 15.08 29.67
C SER A 48 4.35 13.99 29.18
N VAL A 49 5.42 14.45 28.53
CA VAL A 49 6.55 13.60 28.11
C VAL A 49 7.16 12.99 29.36
N GLY A 50 6.98 11.68 29.51
CA GLY A 50 7.63 10.88 30.55
C GLY A 50 6.79 10.62 31.79
N LYS A 51 5.86 9.66 31.71
CA LYS A 51 5.63 8.73 32.84
C LYS A 51 5.51 7.29 32.36
N THR A 52 6.17 6.46 33.15
CA THR A 52 6.45 5.03 33.03
C THR A 52 5.20 4.19 32.77
N TYR A 53 5.37 3.19 31.92
CA TYR A 53 4.45 2.09 31.62
C TYR A 53 3.55 1.68 32.80
N SER A 54 2.26 2.03 32.71
CA SER A 54 1.17 1.26 33.32
C SER A 54 0.30 0.71 32.19
N ARG A 55 0.12 -0.62 32.20
CA ARG A 55 -0.24 -1.46 31.06
C ARG A 55 -1.73 -1.45 30.69
N ASP A 56 -2.52 -0.51 31.21
CA ASP A 56 -3.96 -0.51 30.98
C ASP A 56 -4.46 0.87 30.51
N SER A 57 -4.65 0.98 29.19
CA SER A 57 -5.43 2.01 28.48
C SER A 57 -4.98 3.48 28.63
N ILE A 58 -3.78 3.84 28.16
CA ILE A 58 -3.47 5.24 27.86
C ILE A 58 -4.06 5.55 26.49
N GLN A 59 -5.18 6.27 26.48
CA GLN A 59 -5.72 6.87 25.26
C GLN A 59 -4.73 7.97 24.84
N GLU A 60 -3.74 7.61 24.02
CA GLU A 60 -2.79 8.58 23.45
C GLU A 60 -3.60 9.70 22.79
N CYS A 61 -3.31 10.95 23.15
CA CYS A 61 -4.08 12.07 22.66
C CYS A 61 -4.05 12.08 21.13
N GLU A 62 -5.22 12.07 20.49
CA GLU A 62 -5.32 12.06 19.02
C GLU A 62 -4.50 13.20 18.39
N ARG A 63 -4.47 14.37 19.05
CA ARG A 63 -3.66 15.52 18.62
C ARG A 63 -2.16 15.27 18.70
N GLN A 64 -1.68 14.58 19.72
CA GLN A 64 -0.27 14.20 19.83
C GLN A 64 0.12 13.22 18.73
N LYS A 65 -0.75 12.25 18.41
CA LYS A 65 -0.52 11.35 17.27
C LYS A 65 -0.45 12.13 15.94
N LEU A 66 -1.35 13.09 15.74
CA LEU A 66 -1.32 13.97 14.56
C LEU A 66 -0.06 14.83 14.51
N TRP A 67 0.42 15.35 15.65
CA TRP A 67 1.69 16.06 15.76
C TRP A 67 2.86 15.19 15.31
N LYS A 68 3.01 13.99 15.88
CA LYS A 68 4.08 13.04 15.54
C LYS A 68 4.05 12.65 14.05
N CYS A 69 2.84 12.50 13.49
CA CYS A 69 2.64 12.18 12.07
C CYS A 69 3.01 13.35 11.16
N ALA A 70 2.60 14.57 11.50
CA ALA A 70 2.95 15.78 10.75
C ALA A 70 4.46 16.05 10.80
N LEU A 71 5.08 15.84 11.96
CA LEU A 71 6.52 15.98 12.16
C LEU A 71 7.30 14.97 11.30
N GLY A 72 6.90 13.70 11.33
CA GLY A 72 7.49 12.65 10.49
C GLY A 72 7.36 12.92 8.99
N PHE A 73 6.23 13.49 8.58
CA PHE A 73 6.00 13.91 7.19
C PHE A 73 6.86 15.10 6.76
N LEU A 74 7.11 16.07 7.65
CA LEU A 74 8.05 17.14 7.34
C LEU A 74 9.48 16.62 7.28
N PHE A 75 9.85 15.74 8.21
CA PHE A 75 11.16 15.11 8.23
C PHE A 75 11.46 14.33 6.94
N SER A 76 10.48 13.62 6.37
CA SER A 76 10.69 12.95 5.09
C SER A 76 10.99 13.92 3.95
N TYR A 77 10.41 15.12 3.98
CA TYR A 77 10.73 16.19 3.02
C TYR A 77 12.11 16.80 3.24
N VAL A 78 12.53 16.99 4.49
CA VAL A 78 13.90 17.41 4.81
C VAL A 78 14.92 16.38 4.32
N ALA A 79 14.61 15.09 4.45
CA ALA A 79 15.47 14.03 3.93
C ALA A 79 15.53 14.00 2.39
N LEU A 80 14.46 14.40 1.71
CA LEU A 80 14.35 14.47 0.24
C LEU A 80 15.01 15.71 -0.36
N ILE A 81 14.92 16.87 0.31
CA ILE A 81 15.40 18.15 -0.18
C ILE A 81 16.66 18.54 0.60
N ARG A 82 17.80 17.99 0.19
CA ARG A 82 19.10 18.28 0.84
C ARG A 82 19.86 19.39 0.14
N HIS A 83 19.70 19.49 -1.18
CA HIS A 83 20.40 20.46 -2.01
C HIS A 83 19.44 21.44 -2.67
N GLU A 84 19.96 22.59 -3.09
CA GLU A 84 19.20 23.61 -3.82
C GLU A 84 18.64 23.06 -5.14
N SER A 85 19.36 22.15 -5.80
CA SER A 85 18.86 21.43 -6.99
C SER A 85 17.59 20.63 -6.71
N ASP A 86 17.52 19.98 -5.55
CA ASP A 86 16.36 19.19 -5.14
C ASP A 86 15.17 20.10 -4.82
N PHE A 87 15.44 21.26 -4.25
CA PHE A 87 14.45 22.29 -3.97
C PHE A 87 13.82 22.85 -5.26
N LEU A 88 14.65 23.16 -6.26
CA LEU A 88 14.18 23.61 -7.56
C LEU A 88 13.34 22.53 -8.25
N LEU A 89 13.78 21.27 -8.18
CA LEU A 89 13.01 20.14 -8.72
C LEU A 89 11.68 19.95 -7.97
N ALA A 90 11.67 20.09 -6.64
CA ALA A 90 10.45 20.00 -5.85
C ALA A 90 9.45 21.11 -6.19
N LYS A 91 9.94 22.32 -6.49
CA LYS A 91 9.11 23.41 -7.03
C LYS A 91 8.57 23.11 -8.42
N GLU A 92 9.42 22.64 -9.33
CA GLU A 92 9.00 22.25 -10.70
C GLU A 92 7.87 21.21 -10.68
N LYS A 93 7.91 20.29 -9.70
CA LYS A 93 6.91 19.24 -9.52
C LYS A 93 5.73 19.64 -8.62
N ASN A 94 5.59 20.92 -8.26
CA ASN A 94 4.53 21.45 -7.40
C ASN A 94 4.39 20.72 -6.06
N LEU A 95 5.51 20.22 -5.51
CA LEU A 95 5.53 19.54 -4.21
C LEU A 95 5.62 20.53 -3.04
N LEU A 96 6.15 21.72 -3.31
CA LEU A 96 6.28 22.82 -2.38
C LEU A 96 5.41 23.99 -2.84
N PRO A 97 4.84 24.77 -1.90
CA PRO A 97 4.21 26.04 -2.24
C PRO A 97 5.21 27.00 -2.89
N GLU A 98 4.76 27.78 -3.88
CA GLU A 98 5.61 28.72 -4.63
C GLU A 98 6.25 29.78 -3.73
N GLU A 99 5.59 30.10 -2.62
CA GLU A 99 5.95 31.14 -1.66
C GLU A 99 7.21 30.81 -0.85
N VAL A 100 7.57 29.51 -0.75
CA VAL A 100 8.73 29.07 0.03
C VAL A 100 10.02 29.43 -0.72
N THR A 101 10.99 30.06 -0.05
CA THR A 101 12.31 30.36 -0.62
C THR A 101 13.36 29.38 -0.09
N TRP A 102 14.48 29.21 -0.79
CA TRP A 102 15.57 28.32 -0.33
C TRP A 102 16.13 28.74 1.04
N PRO A 103 16.41 30.04 1.32
CA PRO A 103 16.82 30.46 2.66
C PRO A 103 15.76 30.16 3.73
N GLY A 104 14.47 30.37 3.41
CA GLY A 104 13.37 30.04 4.31
C GLY A 104 13.26 28.54 4.60
N TRP A 105 13.55 27.70 3.60
CA TRP A 105 13.63 26.25 3.77
C TRP A 105 14.78 25.85 4.71
N ILE A 106 15.97 26.43 4.55
CA ILE A 106 17.10 26.14 5.47
C ILE A 106 16.75 26.51 6.90
N SER A 107 16.21 27.72 7.14
CA SER A 107 15.80 28.14 8.48
C SER A 107 14.71 27.24 9.07
N PHE A 108 13.82 26.69 8.23
CA PHE A 108 12.81 25.73 8.66
C PHE A 108 13.41 24.38 9.05
N VAL A 109 14.37 23.87 8.27
CA VAL A 109 15.09 22.62 8.58
C VAL A 109 15.84 22.74 9.90
N GLU A 110 16.47 23.89 10.16
CA GLU A 110 17.18 24.17 11.41
C GLU A 110 16.24 24.16 12.62
N GLN A 111 15.02 24.70 12.48
CA GLN A 111 14.00 24.67 13.55
C GLN A 111 13.47 23.27 13.86
N LEU A 112 13.57 22.33 12.91
CA LEU A 112 13.02 20.99 13.05
C LEU A 112 13.88 20.05 13.92
N ASP A 113 15.12 20.44 14.23
CA ASP A 113 16.11 19.65 14.99
C ASP A 113 16.18 18.17 14.55
N THR A 114 16.70 17.94 13.35
CA THR A 114 16.75 16.60 12.74
C THR A 114 17.60 15.58 13.50
N GLU A 115 18.44 16.01 14.44
CA GLU A 115 19.37 15.13 15.17
C GLU A 115 18.63 14.30 16.23
N HIS A 116 17.61 14.87 16.88
CA HIS A 116 16.91 14.25 18.01
C HIS A 116 15.46 13.84 17.69
N ILE A 117 15.08 13.81 16.41
CA ILE A 117 13.68 13.78 16.00
C ILE A 117 12.98 12.41 16.09
N TYR A 118 13.74 11.31 16.12
CA TYR A 118 13.18 9.94 16.06
C TYR A 118 12.18 9.60 17.18
N PRO A 119 12.39 9.96 18.46
CA PRO A 119 11.42 9.69 19.54
C PRO A 119 10.07 10.37 19.35
N ASP A 120 10.02 11.49 18.61
CA ASP A 120 8.85 12.34 18.43
C ASP A 120 8.14 12.14 17.08
N ILE A 121 8.60 11.17 16.28
CA ILE A 121 8.04 10.84 14.97
C ILE A 121 7.13 9.61 15.05
N ASP A 122 6.07 9.60 14.24
CA ASP A 122 5.25 8.40 14.06
C ASP A 122 6.10 7.26 13.44
N PRO A 123 6.07 6.03 14.00
CA PRO A 123 6.89 4.90 13.56
C PRO A 123 6.82 4.60 12.06
N ARG A 124 5.73 5.00 11.40
CA ARG A 124 5.59 4.92 9.95
C ARG A 124 6.75 5.57 9.19
N PHE A 125 7.24 6.71 9.65
CA PHE A 125 8.27 7.50 8.96
C PHE A 125 9.70 7.09 9.33
N TYR A 126 9.88 6.10 10.20
CA TYR A 126 11.19 5.44 10.39
C TYR A 126 11.64 4.75 9.10
N HIS A 127 10.67 4.38 8.26
CA HIS A 127 10.89 3.76 6.97
C HIS A 127 10.71 4.82 5.88
N GLY A 128 11.75 5.04 5.07
CA GLY A 128 11.70 5.94 3.93
C GLY A 128 10.91 5.37 2.75
N GLU A 129 11.59 5.02 1.66
CA GLU A 129 10.90 4.49 0.47
C GLU A 129 10.37 3.05 0.68
N LEU A 130 9.04 2.91 0.65
CA LEU A 130 8.37 1.61 0.77
C LEU A 130 7.95 1.08 -0.60
N ARG A 131 8.35 -0.16 -0.92
CA ARG A 131 7.91 -0.82 -2.16
C ARG A 131 6.48 -1.32 -2.00
N LEU A 132 5.55 -0.84 -2.84
CA LEU A 132 4.14 -1.21 -2.78
C LEU A 132 3.93 -2.74 -2.92
N ASP A 133 4.74 -3.42 -3.73
CA ASP A 133 4.63 -4.88 -3.90
C ASP A 133 4.95 -5.66 -2.61
N ARG A 134 5.92 -5.19 -1.81
CA ARG A 134 6.24 -5.80 -0.52
C ARG A 134 5.14 -5.50 0.49
N LEU A 135 4.66 -4.25 0.50
CA LEU A 135 3.56 -3.84 1.37
C LEU A 135 2.30 -4.65 1.10
N ASN A 136 1.93 -4.84 -0.18
CA ASN A 136 0.80 -5.66 -0.56
C ASN A 136 0.98 -7.14 -0.18
N LYS A 137 2.19 -7.70 -0.26
CA LYS A 137 2.46 -9.08 0.20
C LYS A 137 2.31 -9.20 1.72
N ILE A 138 2.84 -8.25 2.47
CA ILE A 138 2.75 -8.22 3.94
C ILE A 138 1.29 -8.06 4.37
N TYR A 139 0.56 -7.10 3.82
CA TYR A 139 -0.86 -6.90 4.12
C TYR A 139 -1.70 -8.13 3.75
N ARG A 140 -1.42 -8.77 2.62
CA ARG A 140 -2.09 -10.04 2.23
C ARG A 140 -1.77 -11.20 3.16
N LEU A 141 -0.57 -11.26 3.74
CA LEU A 141 -0.14 -12.39 4.58
C LEU A 141 -0.51 -12.20 6.05
N PHE A 142 -0.47 -10.96 6.55
CA PHE A 142 -0.58 -10.66 7.98
C PHE A 142 -1.89 -9.98 8.38
N GLN A 143 -2.62 -9.34 7.46
CA GLN A 143 -3.84 -8.64 7.80
C GLN A 143 -5.05 -9.30 7.16
N THR A 144 -5.92 -9.83 8.01
CA THR A 144 -7.28 -10.19 7.63
C THR A 144 -8.10 -8.89 7.63
N PRO A 145 -8.85 -8.58 6.56
CA PRO A 145 -9.05 -9.36 5.36
C PRO A 145 -7.96 -9.12 4.30
N LEU A 146 -7.78 -10.09 3.38
CA LEU A 146 -6.90 -10.16 2.18
C LEU A 146 -6.98 -8.96 1.21
N HIS A 147 -7.06 -7.75 1.73
CA HIS A 147 -7.17 -6.50 1.04
C HIS A 147 -5.74 -6.04 0.73
N GLY A 148 -5.44 -5.88 -0.56
CA GLY A 148 -4.28 -5.09 -0.94
C GLY A 148 -4.48 -3.66 -0.45
N TYR A 149 -3.42 -3.03 0.02
CA TYR A 149 -3.40 -1.66 0.53
C TYR A 149 -3.96 -0.65 -0.49
N MET A 150 -3.75 -0.90 -1.79
CA MET A 150 -4.42 -0.19 -2.88
C MET A 150 -4.86 -1.20 -3.96
N ALA A 151 -6.12 -1.12 -4.40
CA ALA A 151 -6.65 -1.91 -5.52
C ALA A 151 -6.09 -1.36 -6.84
N HIS A 152 -4.86 -1.75 -7.16
CA HIS A 152 -4.14 -1.32 -8.33
C HIS A 152 -4.57 -2.20 -9.52
N TRP A 153 -5.48 -1.71 -10.37
CA TRP A 153 -6.01 -2.45 -11.53
C TRP A 153 -4.93 -2.99 -12.48
N ASN A 154 -3.68 -2.52 -12.37
CA ASN A 154 -2.51 -3.01 -13.10
C ASN A 154 -1.78 -4.23 -12.48
N GLN A 155 -2.02 -4.58 -11.21
CA GLN A 155 -1.30 -5.71 -10.57
C GLN A 155 -1.89 -7.10 -10.91
N TYR A 156 -3.08 -7.16 -11.48
CA TYR A 156 -3.64 -8.42 -11.96
C TYR A 156 -2.88 -8.95 -13.19
N ALA A 157 -2.46 -8.04 -14.08
CA ALA A 157 -1.59 -8.40 -15.19
C ALA A 157 -0.24 -8.93 -14.71
N THR A 158 0.36 -8.31 -13.69
CA THR A 158 1.62 -8.79 -13.11
C THR A 158 1.45 -10.11 -12.36
N PHE A 159 0.32 -10.30 -11.64
CA PHE A 159 -0.01 -11.58 -11.02
C PHE A 159 -0.08 -12.71 -12.05
N PHE A 160 -0.79 -12.50 -13.15
CA PHE A 160 -0.85 -13.51 -14.21
C PHE A 160 0.50 -13.72 -14.88
N ARG A 161 1.23 -12.65 -15.20
CA ARG A 161 2.56 -12.75 -15.81
C ARG A 161 3.51 -13.57 -14.95
N ASP A 162 3.58 -13.32 -13.65
CA ASP A 162 4.54 -13.99 -12.76
C ASP A 162 4.14 -15.46 -12.53
N ASN A 163 2.84 -15.76 -12.38
CA ASN A 163 2.35 -17.14 -12.20
C ASN A 163 2.42 -17.96 -13.51
N PHE A 164 2.08 -17.36 -14.66
CA PHE A 164 2.15 -18.04 -15.96
C PHE A 164 3.57 -18.13 -16.52
N ALA A 165 4.48 -17.22 -16.16
CA ALA A 165 5.89 -17.30 -16.58
C ALA A 165 6.55 -18.58 -16.05
N TRP A 166 6.30 -18.93 -14.78
CA TRP A 166 6.79 -20.19 -14.21
C TRP A 166 6.16 -21.41 -14.92
N LEU A 167 4.84 -21.39 -15.16
CA LEU A 167 4.16 -22.46 -15.90
C LEU A 167 4.73 -22.64 -17.32
N GLY A 168 5.05 -21.55 -18.01
CA GLY A 168 5.67 -21.60 -19.34
C GLY A 168 7.03 -22.30 -19.29
N GLY A 169 7.89 -21.93 -18.36
CA GLY A 169 9.20 -22.56 -18.16
C GLY A 169 9.08 -24.06 -17.83
N THR A 170 8.20 -24.43 -16.89
CA THR A 170 7.96 -25.82 -16.52
C THR A 170 7.39 -26.63 -17.69
N THR A 171 6.48 -26.07 -18.49
CA THR A 171 5.91 -26.76 -19.66
C THR A 171 6.97 -27.01 -20.73
N VAL A 172 7.85 -26.04 -20.99
CA VAL A 172 8.98 -26.23 -21.93
C VAL A 172 9.91 -27.33 -21.44
N TYR A 173 10.27 -27.34 -20.14
CA TYR A 173 11.10 -28.39 -19.56
C TYR A 173 10.44 -29.78 -19.67
N ILE A 174 9.15 -29.88 -19.35
CA ILE A 174 8.37 -31.12 -19.48
C ILE A 174 8.36 -31.60 -20.93
N ALA A 175 8.17 -30.70 -21.90
CA ALA A 175 8.21 -31.05 -23.32
C ALA A 175 9.57 -31.64 -23.72
N VAL A 176 10.68 -31.06 -23.26
CA VAL A 176 12.03 -31.61 -23.49
C VAL A 176 12.16 -33.03 -22.91
N VAL A 177 11.68 -33.26 -21.68
CA VAL A 177 11.70 -34.61 -21.09
C VAL A 177 10.84 -35.59 -21.89
N LEU A 178 9.65 -35.18 -22.34
CA LEU A 178 8.79 -36.02 -23.19
C LEU A 178 9.48 -36.37 -24.51
N THR A 179 10.20 -35.43 -25.14
CA THR A 179 10.95 -35.73 -26.37
C THR A 179 12.09 -36.71 -26.12
N ALA A 180 12.82 -36.59 -25.01
CA ALA A 180 13.86 -37.55 -24.65
C ALA A 180 13.27 -38.94 -24.34
N MET A 181 12.09 -38.98 -23.74
CA MET A 181 11.35 -40.21 -23.46
C MET A 181 10.86 -40.89 -24.75
N GLN A 182 10.39 -40.12 -25.74
CA GLN A 182 10.05 -40.65 -27.07
C GLN A 182 11.26 -41.33 -27.73
N VAL A 183 12.45 -40.75 -27.61
CA VAL A 183 13.69 -41.36 -28.10
C VAL A 183 14.02 -42.64 -27.34
N GLY A 184 13.83 -42.67 -26.02
CA GLY A 184 14.02 -43.87 -25.20
C GLY A 184 13.07 -45.01 -25.59
N LEU A 185 11.78 -44.70 -25.79
CA LEU A 185 10.77 -45.66 -26.23
C LEU A 185 11.02 -46.21 -27.64
N ALA A 186 11.77 -45.51 -28.48
CA ALA A 186 12.15 -45.95 -29.81
C ALA A 186 13.37 -46.90 -29.82
N THR A 187 14.03 -47.12 -28.68
CA THR A 187 15.18 -48.05 -28.57
C THR A 187 14.76 -49.42 -28.06
N ASP A 188 15.25 -50.49 -28.70
CA ASP A 188 14.87 -51.88 -28.36
C ASP A 188 15.16 -52.26 -26.89
N ALA A 189 16.17 -51.64 -26.28
CA ALA A 189 16.58 -51.88 -24.89
C ALA A 189 15.56 -51.39 -23.86
N LEU A 190 14.84 -50.29 -24.15
CA LEU A 190 13.88 -49.68 -23.22
C LEU A 190 12.43 -49.88 -23.67
N ALA A 191 12.17 -50.10 -24.96
CA ALA A 191 10.84 -50.33 -25.51
C ALA A 191 10.16 -51.59 -24.93
N HIS A 192 10.94 -52.64 -24.66
CA HIS A 192 10.45 -53.92 -24.14
C HIS A 192 10.38 -53.99 -22.61
N ASN A 193 10.68 -52.89 -21.90
CA ASN A 193 10.65 -52.85 -20.44
C ASN A 193 9.31 -52.29 -19.95
N ASP A 194 8.47 -53.14 -19.35
CA ASP A 194 7.14 -52.78 -18.84
C ASP A 194 7.17 -51.68 -17.76
N ALA A 195 8.24 -51.62 -16.97
CA ALA A 195 8.42 -50.57 -15.97
C ALA A 195 8.67 -49.20 -16.63
N PHE A 196 9.38 -49.19 -17.77
CA PHE A 196 9.63 -47.97 -18.53
C PHE A 196 8.38 -47.49 -19.28
N GLN A 197 7.59 -48.42 -19.85
CA GLN A 197 6.32 -48.10 -20.51
C GLN A 197 5.29 -47.52 -19.54
N SER A 198 5.14 -48.13 -18.35
CA SER A 198 4.22 -47.63 -17.32
C SER A 198 4.64 -46.27 -16.76
N ALA A 199 5.94 -46.05 -16.54
CA ALA A 199 6.46 -44.73 -16.17
C ALA A 199 6.23 -43.69 -17.26
N SER A 200 6.37 -44.07 -18.54
CA SER A 200 6.12 -43.19 -19.69
C SER A 200 4.67 -42.76 -19.82
N TYR A 201 3.74 -43.71 -19.64
CA TYR A 201 2.32 -43.41 -19.62
C TYR A 201 1.96 -42.45 -18.47
N GLY A 202 2.40 -42.75 -17.24
CA GLY A 202 2.14 -41.90 -16.08
C GLY A 202 2.69 -40.49 -16.22
N PHE A 203 3.93 -40.36 -16.74
CA PHE A 203 4.56 -39.07 -16.97
C PHE A 203 3.85 -38.26 -18.07
N THR A 204 3.38 -38.91 -19.14
CA THR A 204 2.62 -38.24 -20.21
C THR A 204 1.29 -37.69 -19.69
N VAL A 205 0.55 -38.48 -18.92
CA VAL A 205 -0.72 -38.03 -18.31
C VAL A 205 -0.50 -36.85 -17.36
N LEU A 206 0.53 -36.94 -16.50
CA LEU A 206 0.88 -35.86 -15.57
C LEU A 206 1.32 -34.58 -16.31
N SER A 207 2.03 -34.71 -17.42
CA SER A 207 2.51 -33.59 -18.23
C SER A 207 1.39 -32.81 -18.91
N ILE A 208 0.28 -33.48 -19.23
CA ILE A 208 -0.91 -32.84 -19.83
C ILE A 208 -1.79 -32.26 -18.72
N LEU A 209 -2.13 -33.07 -17.71
CA LEU A 209 -3.07 -32.66 -16.67
C LEU A 209 -2.46 -31.68 -15.66
N GLY A 210 -1.17 -31.81 -15.35
CA GLY A 210 -0.48 -31.00 -14.34
C GLY A 210 -0.56 -29.49 -14.62
N PRO A 211 -0.08 -29.00 -15.78
CA PRO A 211 -0.18 -27.59 -16.13
C PRO A 211 -1.63 -27.08 -16.18
N LEU A 212 -2.57 -27.90 -16.65
CA LEU A 212 -4.00 -27.55 -16.70
C LEU A 212 -4.60 -27.37 -15.29
N ILE A 213 -4.31 -28.29 -14.38
CA ILE A 213 -4.76 -28.22 -12.98
C ILE A 213 -4.14 -26.99 -12.31
N CYS A 214 -2.83 -26.79 -12.45
CA CYS A 214 -2.15 -25.62 -11.87
C CYS A 214 -2.71 -24.29 -12.41
N ALA A 215 -2.91 -24.19 -13.73
CA ALA A 215 -3.53 -23.01 -14.34
C ALA A 215 -4.96 -22.79 -13.83
N GLY A 216 -5.76 -23.86 -13.73
CA GLY A 216 -7.12 -23.81 -13.18
C GLY A 216 -7.15 -23.33 -11.72
N LEU A 217 -6.25 -23.82 -10.87
CA LEU A 217 -6.12 -23.38 -9.48
C LEU A 217 -5.73 -21.90 -9.37
N ILE A 218 -4.81 -21.43 -10.23
CA ILE A 218 -4.42 -20.01 -10.27
C ILE A 218 -5.61 -19.13 -10.65
N VAL A 219 -6.38 -19.52 -11.67
CA VAL A 219 -7.58 -18.79 -12.09
C VAL A 219 -8.65 -18.82 -10.99
N LEU A 220 -8.87 -19.96 -10.33
CA LEU A 220 -9.83 -20.06 -9.24
C LEU A 220 -9.44 -19.16 -8.07
N ALA A 221 -8.17 -19.19 -7.64
CA ALA A 221 -7.66 -18.30 -6.60
C ALA A 221 -7.82 -16.82 -6.98
N PHE A 222 -7.58 -16.48 -8.25
CA PHE A 222 -7.82 -15.14 -8.77
C PHE A 222 -9.30 -14.76 -8.67
N CYS A 223 -10.21 -15.61 -9.14
CA CYS A 223 -11.66 -15.37 -9.07
C CYS A 223 -12.13 -15.18 -7.62
N PHE A 224 -11.63 -15.99 -6.69
CA PHE A 224 -11.93 -15.85 -5.27
C PHE A 224 -11.51 -14.48 -4.73
N ILE A 225 -10.26 -14.07 -4.97
CA ILE A 225 -9.74 -12.76 -4.54
C ILE A 225 -10.52 -11.62 -5.20
N PHE A 226 -10.85 -11.75 -6.49
CA PHE A 226 -11.59 -10.75 -7.24
C PHE A 226 -13.00 -10.55 -6.67
N ILE A 227 -13.76 -11.65 -6.47
CA ILE A 227 -15.10 -11.61 -5.88
C ILE A 227 -15.04 -11.03 -4.47
N TYR A 228 -14.07 -11.46 -3.67
CA TYR A 228 -13.88 -10.96 -2.30
C TYR A 228 -13.68 -9.43 -2.28
N ASN A 229 -12.75 -8.92 -3.09
CA ASN A 229 -12.47 -7.50 -3.19
C ASN A 229 -13.67 -6.71 -3.73
N TRP A 230 -14.39 -7.28 -4.70
CA TRP A 230 -15.59 -6.67 -5.27
C TRP A 230 -16.69 -6.53 -4.22
N VAL A 231 -16.99 -7.60 -3.49
CA VAL A 231 -17.99 -7.61 -2.40
C VAL A 231 -17.62 -6.58 -1.34
N MET A 232 -16.38 -6.56 -0.88
CA MET A 232 -15.92 -5.58 0.12
C MET A 232 -16.08 -4.14 -0.37
N THR A 233 -15.77 -3.87 -1.64
CA THR A 233 -15.92 -2.55 -2.24
C THR A 233 -17.39 -2.13 -2.29
N VAL A 234 -18.28 -3.04 -2.69
CA VAL A 234 -19.73 -2.79 -2.77
C VAL A 234 -20.33 -2.58 -1.38
N THR A 235 -19.94 -3.39 -0.39
CA THR A 235 -20.44 -3.26 0.99
C THR A 235 -20.04 -1.93 1.60
N LYS A 236 -18.75 -1.54 1.50
CA LYS A 236 -18.28 -0.22 1.97
C LYS A 236 -18.97 0.93 1.24
N LYS A 237 -19.23 0.81 -0.06
CA LYS A 237 -20.00 1.81 -0.83
C LYS A 237 -21.43 1.94 -0.31
N ARG A 238 -22.10 0.82 -0.03
CA ARG A 238 -23.46 0.79 0.54
C ARG A 238 -23.49 1.40 1.95
N GLU A 239 -22.51 1.11 2.80
CA GLU A 239 -22.40 1.71 4.13
C GLU A 239 -22.24 3.23 4.06
N ARG A 240 -21.33 3.73 3.20
CA ARG A 240 -21.16 5.17 2.99
C ARG A 240 -22.46 5.85 2.52
N LEU A 241 -23.17 5.25 1.57
CA LEU A 241 -24.46 5.76 1.11
C LEU A 241 -25.50 5.81 2.23
N ARG A 242 -25.55 4.79 3.10
CA ARG A 242 -26.43 4.79 4.28
C ARG A 242 -26.08 5.91 5.27
N HIS A 243 -24.79 6.21 5.47
CA HIS A 243 -24.36 7.32 6.32
C HIS A 243 -24.74 8.70 5.74
N ILE A 244 -24.58 8.88 4.43
CA ILE A 244 -24.98 10.12 3.74
C ILE A 244 -26.49 10.33 3.84
N GLN A 245 -27.28 9.30 3.53
CA GLN A 245 -28.75 9.37 3.63
C GLN A 245 -29.22 9.65 5.07
N ARG A 246 -28.62 9.02 6.08
CA ARG A 246 -28.90 9.33 7.50
C ARG A 246 -28.51 10.75 7.91
N GLY A 247 -27.47 11.32 7.32
CA GLY A 247 -27.06 12.70 7.54
C GLY A 247 -28.06 13.69 6.93
N GLU A 248 -28.47 13.43 5.69
CA GLU A 248 -29.44 14.24 4.95
C GLU A 248 -30.82 14.27 5.63
N SER A 249 -31.31 13.12 6.13
CA SER A 249 -32.55 13.08 6.93
C SER A 249 -32.46 13.86 8.24
N ARG A 250 -31.25 13.97 8.83
CA ARG A 250 -31.03 14.71 10.08
C ARG A 250 -31.03 16.23 9.85
N ILE A 251 -30.53 16.68 8.69
CA ILE A 251 -30.53 18.09 8.28
C ILE A 251 -31.97 18.55 7.95
N LEU A 252 -32.76 17.70 7.28
CA LEU A 252 -34.17 17.98 6.98
C LEU A 252 -35.04 18.09 8.24
N HIS A 253 -34.79 17.29 9.27
CA HIS A 253 -35.48 17.40 10.55
C HIS A 253 -35.14 18.68 11.34
N PHE A 254 -33.96 19.27 11.14
CA PHE A 254 -33.55 20.49 11.84
C PHE A 254 -34.02 21.77 11.12
N THR A 255 -34.37 21.67 9.83
CA THR A 255 -34.82 22.79 8.99
C THR A 255 -36.35 22.88 8.86
N ALA A 256 -37.09 21.92 9.43
CA ALA A 256 -38.54 22.01 9.52
C ALA A 256 -38.92 23.15 10.50
N PRO A 257 -39.62 24.21 10.05
CA PRO A 257 -40.06 25.27 10.95
C PRO A 257 -41.00 24.67 12.00
N GLN A 258 -40.71 24.90 13.28
CA GLN A 258 -41.66 24.65 14.34
C GLN A 258 -42.89 25.51 14.07
N ALA A 259 -43.92 24.90 13.50
CA ALA A 259 -45.24 25.50 13.40
C ALA A 259 -45.73 25.70 14.84
N THR A 260 -45.57 26.92 15.33
CA THR A 260 -46.19 27.42 16.55
C THR A 260 -47.70 27.31 16.39
N SER A 261 -48.30 26.32 17.05
CA SER A 261 -49.75 26.24 17.28
C SER A 261 -50.13 27.39 18.21
N GLY A 262 -50.78 28.41 17.66
CA GLY A 262 -51.59 29.36 18.41
C GLY A 262 -52.94 28.77 18.79
#